data_AF-A0A2K4KXK5-F1
#
_entry.id   AF-A0A2K4KXK5-F1
#
_cell.length_a   1.000
_cell.length_b   1.000
_cell.length_c   1.000
_cell.angle_alpha   90.00
_cell.angle_beta   90.00
_cell.angle_gamma   90.00
#
_symmetry.space_group_name_H-M   'P 1'
#
loop_
_entity.id
_entity.type
_entity.pdbx_description
1 polymer ?
#
loop_
_entity_poly.entity_id
_entity_poly.type
_entity_poly.pdbx_seq_one_letter_code
_entity_poly.pdbx_strand_id
1 'polypeptide(L)'
;MPAENKPAAPVTAAEELDAVLHWRGKHAQAIKERDALQLRLNAAEQRIDDFAGGECEWHREADSGIWNSGCGETWSFHEDGPEENGMNFCHSCGKSLVVASDEEVPDSDDDWRMNPCKQGHRDVGAAGGVAHCYQCDEKIEAATTQEAFERWNATHPKQ
;
A
#
# COMPACT_ATOMS: atom_id res chain seq x y z
N MET A 1 -74.15 35.28 28.10
CA MET A 1 -73.86 34.65 29.41
C MET A 1 -72.40 34.26 29.41
N PRO A 2 -71.57 34.74 30.36
CA PRO A 2 -70.18 34.31 30.44
C PRO A 2 -70.15 32.91 31.08
N ALA A 3 -69.44 31.97 30.45
CA ALA A 3 -69.17 30.68 31.04
C ALA A 3 -68.20 30.88 32.22
N GLU A 4 -68.63 30.54 33.44
CA GLU A 4 -67.76 30.52 34.61
C GLU A 4 -66.64 29.51 34.39
N ASN A 5 -65.41 30.02 34.36
CA ASN A 5 -64.21 29.20 34.23
C ASN A 5 -63.92 28.57 35.61
N LYS A 6 -64.44 27.37 35.83
CA LYS A 6 -64.25 26.61 37.08
C LYS A 6 -62.75 26.33 37.27
N PRO A 7 -62.14 26.73 38.39
CA PRO A 7 -60.71 26.47 38.62
C PRO A 7 -60.47 24.96 38.67
N ALA A 8 -59.48 24.50 37.89
CA ALA A 8 -59.01 23.13 37.94
C ALA A 8 -58.47 22.82 39.35
N ALA A 9 -58.76 21.62 39.85
CA ALA A 9 -58.23 21.18 41.13
C ALA A 9 -56.68 21.18 41.11
N PRO A 10 -56.02 21.53 42.22
CA PRO A 10 -54.56 21.53 42.28
C PRO A 10 -54.02 20.10 42.15
N VAL A 11 -52.96 19.95 41.34
CA VAL A 11 -52.24 18.68 41.15
C VAL A 11 -51.65 18.26 42.49
N THR A 12 -51.80 17.00 42.84
CA THR A 12 -51.27 16.45 44.10
C THR A 12 -49.81 16.05 43.95
N ALA A 13 -49.06 16.05 45.06
CA ALA A 13 -47.67 15.59 45.06
C ALA A 13 -47.50 14.14 44.58
N ALA A 14 -48.53 13.30 44.76
CA ALA A 14 -48.53 11.93 44.26
C ALA A 14 -48.61 11.87 42.72
N GLU A 15 -49.45 12.72 42.12
CA GLU A 15 -49.55 12.84 40.66
C GLU A 15 -48.28 13.43 40.04
N GLU A 16 -47.64 14.39 40.72
CA GLU A 16 -46.34 14.92 40.29
C GLU A 16 -45.24 13.86 40.34
N LEU A 17 -45.18 13.05 41.41
CA LEU A 17 -44.20 11.98 41.53
C LEU A 17 -44.39 10.90 40.46
N ASP A 18 -45.63 10.50 40.18
CA ASP A 18 -45.95 9.54 39.11
C ASP A 18 -45.49 10.05 37.74
N ALA A 19 -45.79 11.31 37.42
CA ALA A 19 -45.34 11.95 36.18
C ALA A 19 -43.81 11.95 36.07
N VAL A 20 -43.09 12.29 37.16
CA VAL A 20 -41.62 12.27 37.18
C VAL A 20 -41.08 10.86 36.95
N LEU A 21 -41.63 9.85 37.61
CA LEU A 21 -41.20 8.46 37.45
C LEU A 21 -41.46 7.93 36.04
N HIS A 22 -42.62 8.26 35.47
CA HIS A 22 -42.97 7.93 34.08
C HIS A 22 -41.98 8.50 33.08
N TRP A 23 -41.70 9.81 33.18
CA TRP A 23 -40.73 10.46 32.29
C TRP A 23 -39.30 9.95 32.51
N ARG A 24 -38.92 9.63 33.75
CA ARG A 24 -37.63 9.01 34.04
C ARG A 24 -37.51 7.62 33.41
N GLY A 25 -38.58 6.81 33.45
CA GLY A 25 -38.63 5.50 32.79
C GLY A 25 -38.48 5.62 31.28
N LYS A 26 -39.22 6.56 30.66
CA LYS A 26 -39.11 6.86 29.23
C LYS A 26 -37.71 7.33 28.83
N HIS A 27 -37.11 8.23 29.60
CA HIS A 27 -35.73 8.68 29.34
C HIS A 27 -34.73 7.53 29.45
N ALA A 28 -34.85 6.68 30.48
CA ALA A 28 -33.99 5.51 30.62
C ALA A 28 -34.13 4.53 29.44
N GLN A 29 -35.34 4.34 28.91
CA GLN A 29 -35.56 3.54 27.71
C GLN A 29 -34.92 4.17 26.47
N ALA A 30 -35.16 5.46 26.24
CA ALA A 30 -34.59 6.17 25.09
C ALA A 30 -33.05 6.16 25.09
N ILE A 31 -32.42 6.30 26.25
CA ILE A 31 -30.97 6.20 26.40
C ILE A 31 -30.47 4.80 26.00
N LYS A 32 -31.13 3.73 26.47
CA LYS A 32 -30.77 2.35 26.10
C LYS A 32 -30.88 2.10 24.60
N GLU A 33 -31.95 2.59 23.98
CA GLU A 33 -32.17 2.44 22.53
C GLU A 33 -31.11 3.22 21.73
N ARG A 34 -30.80 4.45 22.13
CA ARG A 34 -29.71 5.23 21.55
C ARG A 34 -28.37 4.51 21.67
N ASP A 35 -28.03 4.01 22.85
CA ASP A 35 -26.75 3.36 23.10
C ASP A 35 -26.63 2.06 22.28
N ALA A 36 -27.74 1.31 22.14
CA ALA A 36 -27.79 0.14 21.27
C ALA A 36 -27.59 0.49 19.79
N LEU A 37 -28.17 1.60 19.32
CA LEU A 37 -27.94 2.09 17.95
C LEU A 37 -26.50 2.57 17.76
N GLN A 38 -25.94 3.28 18.74
CA GLN A 38 -24.56 3.75 18.68
C GLN A 38 -23.59 2.57 18.58
N LEU A 39 -23.82 1.50 19.36
CA LEU A 39 -23.01 0.29 19.28
C LEU A 39 -23.05 -0.35 17.88
N ARG A 40 -24.24 -0.38 17.26
CA ARG A 40 -24.40 -0.91 15.90
C ARG A 40 -23.71 -0.03 14.85
N LEU A 41 -23.76 1.28 15.02
CA LEU A 41 -23.10 2.22 14.14
C LEU A 41 -21.58 2.04 14.21
N ASN A 42 -21.01 2.04 15.41
CA ASN A 42 -19.58 1.83 15.61
C ASN A 42 -19.11 0.47 15.03
N ALA A 43 -19.92 -0.59 15.21
CA ALA A 43 -19.61 -1.90 14.64
C ALA A 43 -19.69 -1.92 13.10
N ALA A 44 -20.55 -1.11 12.50
CA ALA A 44 -20.63 -0.96 11.06
C ALA A 44 -19.44 -0.16 10.50
N GLU A 45 -19.05 0.93 11.18
CA GLU A 45 -17.86 1.72 10.83
C GLU A 45 -16.61 0.85 10.85
N GLN A 46 -16.40 0.07 11.91
CA GLN A 46 -15.24 -0.83 11.98
C GLN A 46 -15.20 -1.81 10.80
N ARG A 47 -16.34 -2.37 10.39
CA ARG A 47 -16.40 -3.25 9.21
C ARG A 47 -16.04 -2.51 7.94
N ILE A 48 -16.49 -1.27 7.78
CA ILE A 48 -16.12 -0.46 6.62
C ILE A 48 -14.62 -0.23 6.61
N ASP A 49 -14.02 0.13 7.73
CA ASP A 49 -12.57 0.34 7.84
C ASP A 49 -11.79 -0.95 7.54
N ASP A 50 -12.27 -2.11 8.01
CA ASP A 50 -11.61 -3.40 7.74
C ASP A 50 -11.59 -3.74 6.23
N PHE A 51 -12.63 -3.34 5.47
CA PHE A 51 -12.74 -3.59 4.03
C PHE A 51 -12.16 -2.47 3.14
N ALA A 52 -12.30 -1.21 3.55
CA ALA A 52 -11.99 -0.05 2.73
C ALA A 52 -10.82 0.80 3.26
N GLY A 53 -10.41 0.61 4.52
CA GLY A 53 -9.46 1.46 5.22
C GLY A 53 -7.99 1.10 5.00
N GLY A 54 -7.65 0.31 3.98
CA GLY A 54 -6.26 -0.06 3.75
C GLY A 54 -5.98 -0.49 2.32
N GLU A 55 -4.69 -0.73 2.09
CA GLU A 55 -4.15 -1.22 0.83
C GLU A 55 -3.88 -2.72 0.92
N CYS A 56 -4.04 -3.40 -0.21
CA CYS A 56 -3.64 -4.78 -0.41
C CYS A 56 -2.55 -4.76 -1.48
N GLU A 57 -1.31 -4.94 -1.05
CA GLU A 57 -0.15 -4.95 -1.93
C GLU A 57 -0.11 -6.24 -2.74
N TRP A 58 0.11 -6.13 -4.04
CA TRP A 58 0.17 -7.23 -4.99
C TRP A 58 1.54 -7.23 -5.66
N HIS A 59 2.21 -8.37 -5.69
CA HIS A 59 3.49 -8.53 -6.37
C HIS A 59 3.41 -9.66 -7.40
N ARG A 60 4.10 -9.48 -8.52
CA ARG A 60 4.16 -10.46 -9.60
C ARG A 60 5.40 -11.33 -9.43
N GLU A 61 5.25 -12.64 -9.48
CA GLU A 61 6.38 -13.55 -9.61
C GLU A 61 6.90 -13.50 -11.04
N ALA A 62 8.19 -13.20 -11.19
CA ALA A 62 8.84 -12.97 -12.49
C ALA A 62 8.67 -14.16 -13.48
N ASP A 63 8.78 -15.39 -12.97
CA ASP A 63 8.88 -16.59 -13.81
C ASP A 63 7.53 -17.27 -14.08
N SER A 64 6.54 -17.09 -13.19
CA SER A 64 5.28 -17.84 -13.22
C SER A 64 4.11 -17.02 -13.77
N GLY A 65 4.23 -15.69 -13.83
CA GLY A 65 3.12 -14.79 -14.16
C GLY A 65 2.01 -14.79 -13.11
N ILE A 66 2.28 -15.38 -11.95
CA ILE A 66 1.37 -15.47 -10.82
C ILE A 66 1.50 -14.18 -9.99
N TRP A 67 0.36 -13.68 -9.54
CA TRP A 67 0.26 -12.55 -8.64
C TRP A 67 -0.06 -13.04 -7.24
N ASN A 68 0.69 -12.57 -6.25
CA ASN A 68 0.40 -12.81 -4.85
C ASN A 68 -0.03 -11.52 -4.18
N SER A 69 -1.06 -11.63 -3.37
CA SER A 69 -1.65 -10.51 -2.63
C SER A 69 -1.19 -10.49 -1.17
N GLY A 70 -1.12 -9.31 -0.57
CA GLY A 70 -0.76 -9.13 0.84
C GLY A 70 -1.78 -9.71 1.81
N CYS A 71 -2.99 -10.05 1.35
CA CYS A 71 -3.97 -10.80 2.13
C CYS A 71 -3.81 -12.32 2.02
N GLY A 72 -2.84 -12.83 1.26
CA GLY A 72 -2.48 -14.25 1.18
C GLY A 72 -3.18 -15.03 0.06
N GLU A 73 -3.86 -14.35 -0.88
CA GLU A 73 -4.46 -14.97 -2.05
C GLU A 73 -3.51 -14.94 -3.24
N THR A 74 -3.56 -15.98 -4.07
CA THR A 74 -2.78 -16.14 -5.29
C THR A 74 -3.71 -16.10 -6.50
N TRP A 75 -3.36 -15.28 -7.50
CA TRP A 75 -4.20 -15.03 -8.68
C TRP A 75 -3.37 -15.03 -9.96
N SER A 76 -3.98 -15.42 -11.08
CA SER A 76 -3.36 -15.27 -12.40
C SER A 76 -4.35 -14.64 -13.37
N PHE A 77 -3.84 -13.73 -14.17
CA PHE A 77 -4.58 -13.15 -15.29
C PHE A 77 -4.32 -14.00 -16.54
N HIS A 78 -5.31 -14.03 -17.44
CA HIS A 78 -5.11 -14.66 -18.75
C HIS A 78 -4.25 -13.79 -19.66
N GLU A 79 -4.38 -12.45 -19.55
CA GLU A 79 -3.62 -11.45 -20.29
C GLU A 79 -3.32 -10.27 -19.35
N ASP A 80 -2.06 -9.79 -19.38
CA ASP A 80 -1.55 -8.61 -18.65
C ASP A 80 -1.73 -8.61 -17.10
N GLY A 81 -1.69 -7.44 -16.47
CA GLY A 81 -1.68 -7.25 -15.02
C GLY A 81 -2.96 -6.62 -14.46
N PRO A 82 -2.97 -6.31 -13.15
CA PRO A 82 -4.12 -5.70 -12.48
C PRO A 82 -4.62 -4.41 -13.13
N GLU A 83 -3.72 -3.54 -13.61
CA GLU A 83 -4.07 -2.25 -14.22
C GLU A 83 -4.86 -2.45 -15.52
N GLU A 84 -4.34 -3.27 -16.44
CA GLU A 84 -4.96 -3.53 -17.74
C GLU A 84 -6.31 -4.26 -17.60
N ASN A 85 -6.47 -5.05 -16.53
CA ASN A 85 -7.71 -5.75 -16.21
C ASN A 85 -8.69 -4.90 -15.39
N GLY A 86 -8.36 -3.64 -15.08
CA GLY A 86 -9.21 -2.74 -14.29
C GLY A 86 -9.42 -3.17 -12.84
N MET A 87 -8.50 -3.97 -12.29
CA MET A 87 -8.54 -4.44 -10.90
C MET A 87 -8.00 -3.37 -9.95
N ASN A 88 -8.91 -2.54 -9.44
CA ASN A 88 -8.60 -1.49 -8.45
C ASN A 88 -8.72 -1.95 -6.99
N PHE A 89 -9.39 -3.08 -6.76
CA PHE A 89 -9.63 -3.64 -5.43
C PHE A 89 -9.30 -5.12 -5.43
N CYS A 90 -8.71 -5.60 -4.33
CA CYS A 90 -8.45 -7.02 -4.14
C CYS A 90 -9.77 -7.79 -4.08
N HIS A 91 -9.92 -8.81 -4.94
CA HIS A 91 -11.14 -9.62 -4.99
C HIS A 91 -11.35 -10.50 -3.74
N SER A 92 -10.31 -10.75 -2.95
CA SER A 92 -10.37 -11.58 -1.74
C SER A 92 -10.71 -10.75 -0.50
N CYS A 93 -9.93 -9.70 -0.20
CA CYS A 93 -10.11 -8.89 1.00
C CYS A 93 -10.87 -7.56 0.80
N GLY A 94 -11.16 -7.15 -0.43
CA GLY A 94 -11.93 -5.93 -0.75
C GLY A 94 -11.17 -4.61 -0.65
N LYS A 95 -9.95 -4.62 -0.09
CA LYS A 95 -9.08 -3.44 0.06
C LYS A 95 -8.56 -2.91 -1.28
N SER A 96 -8.13 -1.65 -1.31
CA SER A 96 -7.54 -1.04 -2.52
C SER A 96 -6.32 -1.83 -2.98
N LEU A 97 -6.30 -2.25 -4.23
CA LEU A 97 -5.16 -2.97 -4.79
C LEU A 97 -4.05 -1.98 -5.09
N VAL A 98 -2.84 -2.25 -4.59
CA VAL A 98 -1.63 -1.52 -4.96
C VAL A 98 -0.61 -2.52 -5.49
N VAL A 99 -0.05 -2.26 -6.66
CA VAL A 99 1.01 -3.12 -7.22
C VAL A 99 2.33 -2.66 -6.62
N ALA A 100 3.07 -3.59 -6.02
CA ALA A 100 4.45 -3.34 -5.64
C ALA A 100 5.21 -2.98 -6.91
N SER A 101 5.70 -1.74 -6.99
CA SER A 101 6.67 -1.39 -8.01
C SER A 101 7.93 -2.17 -7.68
N ASP A 102 8.20 -3.23 -8.44
CA ASP A 102 9.55 -3.78 -8.50
C ASP A 102 10.43 -2.62 -8.96
N GLU A 103 11.14 -1.97 -8.02
CA GLU A 103 12.37 -1.28 -8.39
C GLU A 103 13.17 -2.35 -9.09
N GLU A 104 13.27 -2.24 -10.41
CA GLU A 104 14.11 -3.11 -11.23
C GLU A 104 15.45 -3.19 -10.50
N VAL A 105 15.71 -4.33 -9.85
CA VAL A 105 17.06 -4.65 -9.43
C VAL A 105 17.83 -4.54 -10.73
N PRO A 106 18.71 -3.53 -10.89
CA PRO A 106 19.37 -3.32 -12.17
C PRO A 106 19.99 -4.66 -12.52
N ASP A 107 19.61 -5.18 -13.67
CA ASP A 107 20.19 -6.38 -14.24
C ASP A 107 21.70 -6.29 -13.98
N SER A 108 22.25 -7.18 -13.14
CA SER A 108 23.63 -7.03 -12.65
C SER A 108 24.67 -7.17 -13.77
N ASP A 109 24.19 -7.37 -15.00
CA ASP A 109 24.95 -7.33 -16.23
C ASP A 109 25.33 -5.89 -16.66
N ASP A 110 24.67 -4.84 -16.14
CA ASP A 110 25.03 -3.42 -16.38
C ASP A 110 26.24 -2.93 -15.54
N ASP A 111 26.73 -3.73 -14.59
CA ASP A 111 27.88 -3.37 -13.75
C ASP A 111 29.23 -3.55 -14.49
N TRP A 112 29.23 -4.12 -15.70
CA TRP A 112 30.44 -4.31 -16.52
C TRP A 112 30.74 -3.15 -17.48
N ARG A 113 30.33 -1.93 -17.13
CA ARG A 113 30.63 -0.75 -17.92
C ARG A 113 32.06 -0.24 -17.70
N MET A 114 32.93 -0.47 -18.68
CA MET A 114 34.30 0.05 -18.67
C MET A 114 34.29 1.57 -18.86
N ASN A 115 35.06 2.29 -18.05
CA ASN A 115 35.25 3.72 -18.19
C ASN A 115 36.16 4.04 -19.40
N PRO A 116 36.03 5.21 -20.03
CA PRO A 116 36.89 5.59 -21.16
C PRO A 116 38.38 5.54 -20.78
N CYS A 117 39.25 5.27 -21.76
CA CYS A 117 40.70 5.34 -21.53
C CYS A 117 41.15 6.78 -21.19
N LYS A 118 42.41 6.99 -20.83
CA LYS A 118 42.91 8.34 -20.44
C LYS A 118 42.82 9.38 -21.55
N GLN A 119 42.71 8.94 -22.80
CA GLN A 119 42.52 9.79 -23.98
C GLN A 119 41.02 10.04 -24.29
N GLY A 120 40.11 9.49 -23.49
CA GLY A 120 38.66 9.64 -23.65
C GLY A 120 38.04 8.66 -24.64
N HIS A 121 38.79 7.68 -25.17
CA HIS A 121 38.26 6.68 -26.08
C HIS A 121 37.31 5.73 -25.35
N ARG A 122 36.14 5.49 -25.95
CA ARG A 122 35.08 4.63 -25.40
C ARG A 122 35.12 3.19 -25.92
N ASP A 123 35.98 2.93 -26.89
CA ASP A 123 36.21 1.60 -27.45
C ASP A 123 37.21 0.84 -26.57
N VAL A 124 36.68 0.34 -25.45
CA VAL A 124 37.43 -0.33 -24.38
C VAL A 124 36.74 -1.65 -24.04
N GLY A 125 37.53 -2.71 -23.87
CA GLY A 125 37.00 -4.05 -23.57
C GLY A 125 37.91 -4.86 -22.67
N ALA A 126 37.31 -5.77 -21.88
CA ALA A 126 38.03 -6.69 -21.01
C ALA A 126 37.75 -8.15 -21.42
N ALA A 127 38.79 -8.91 -21.74
CA ALA A 127 38.68 -10.34 -22.06
C ALA A 127 39.98 -11.08 -21.72
N GLY A 128 39.87 -12.33 -21.25
CA GLY A 128 41.02 -13.20 -21.00
C GLY A 128 42.03 -12.65 -19.99
N GLY A 129 41.57 -11.85 -19.01
CA GLY A 129 42.46 -11.19 -18.05
C GLY A 129 43.12 -9.91 -18.57
N VAL A 130 42.69 -9.37 -19.72
CA VAL A 130 43.23 -8.13 -20.30
C VAL A 130 42.12 -7.11 -20.52
N ALA A 131 42.24 -5.94 -19.92
CA ALA A 131 41.44 -4.74 -20.22
C ALA A 131 42.25 -3.83 -21.13
N HIS A 132 41.70 -3.41 -22.27
CA HIS A 132 42.44 -2.58 -23.22
C HIS A 132 41.55 -1.62 -24.01
N CYS A 133 42.18 -0.55 -24.50
CA CYS A 133 41.61 0.37 -25.47
C CYS A 133 42.06 -0.02 -26.88
N TYR A 134 41.09 -0.19 -27.79
CA TYR A 134 41.35 -0.55 -29.19
C TYR A 134 41.88 0.61 -30.04
N GLN A 135 41.94 1.83 -29.49
CA GLN A 135 42.33 3.05 -30.22
C GLN A 135 43.72 3.59 -29.85
N CYS A 136 44.24 3.29 -28.65
CA CYS A 136 45.50 3.88 -28.18
C CYS A 136 46.46 2.91 -27.48
N ASP A 137 46.25 1.60 -27.64
CA ASP A 137 47.07 0.52 -27.08
C ASP A 137 47.23 0.53 -25.55
N GLU A 138 46.48 1.37 -24.83
CA GLU A 138 46.44 1.34 -23.36
C GLU A 138 45.84 0.01 -22.91
N LYS A 139 46.54 -0.70 -22.01
CA LYS A 139 46.10 -2.02 -21.51
C LYS A 139 46.52 -2.29 -20.07
N ILE A 140 45.74 -3.13 -19.40
CA ILE A 140 45.95 -3.64 -18.04
C ILE A 140 45.76 -5.15 -18.05
N GLU A 141 46.68 -5.88 -17.42
CA GLU A 141 46.65 -7.34 -17.32
C GLU A 141 46.36 -7.77 -15.86
N ALA A 142 45.57 -8.82 -15.70
CA ALA A 142 45.19 -9.41 -14.42
C ALA A 142 44.95 -10.92 -14.55
N ALA A 143 44.70 -11.61 -13.44
CA ALA A 143 44.52 -13.07 -13.47
C ALA A 143 43.16 -13.49 -14.05
N THR A 144 42.15 -12.62 -13.94
CA THR A 144 40.80 -12.84 -14.48
C THR A 144 40.29 -11.62 -15.22
N THR A 145 39.30 -11.81 -16.10
CA THR A 145 38.62 -10.70 -16.79
C THR A 145 37.99 -9.72 -15.80
N GLN A 146 37.46 -10.22 -14.67
CA GLN A 146 36.90 -9.39 -13.61
C GLN A 146 37.94 -8.48 -12.97
N GLU A 147 39.09 -9.03 -12.58
CA GLU A 147 40.15 -8.22 -12.00
C GLU A 147 40.69 -7.19 -13.00
N ALA A 148 40.76 -7.53 -14.29
CA ALA A 148 41.20 -6.61 -15.32
C ALA A 148 40.20 -5.43 -15.48
N PHE A 149 38.90 -5.74 -15.46
CA PHE A 149 37.82 -4.76 -15.48
C PHE A 149 37.86 -3.81 -14.27
N GLU A 150 37.90 -4.35 -13.05
CA GLU A 150 37.91 -3.57 -11.82
C GLU A 150 39.14 -2.64 -11.75
N ARG A 151 40.33 -3.16 -12.13
CA ARG A 151 41.56 -2.36 -12.20
C ARG A 151 41.49 -1.27 -13.26
N TRP A 152 40.87 -1.55 -14.40
CA TRP A 152 40.64 -0.55 -15.44
C TRP A 152 39.78 0.60 -14.92
N ASN A 153 38.62 0.28 -14.33
CA ASN A 153 37.71 1.30 -13.81
C ASN A 153 38.28 2.08 -12.61
N ALA A 154 39.09 1.45 -11.76
CA ALA A 154 39.76 2.12 -10.65
C ALA A 154 40.82 3.14 -11.13
N THR A 155 41.47 2.88 -12.27
CA THR A 155 42.50 3.75 -12.85
C THR A 155 41.95 4.78 -13.84
N HIS A 156 40.70 4.61 -14.26
CA HIS A 156 39.98 5.48 -15.18
C HIS A 156 38.65 5.91 -14.53
N PRO A 157 38.63 6.84 -13.56
CA PRO A 157 37.39 7.26 -12.92
C PRO A 157 36.41 7.87 -13.94
N LYS A 158 35.10 7.72 -13.68
CA LYS A 158 34.04 8.38 -14.45
C LYS A 158 34.27 9.91 -14.39
N GLN A 159 34.50 10.55 -15.54
CA GLN A 159 34.55 12.01 -15.66
C GLN A 159 33.15 12.61 -15.65
#